data_AF-A0A0H5BZX3-F1
#
_entry.id   AF-A0A0H5BZX3-F1
#
_cell.length_a   1.000
_cell.length_b   1.000
_cell.length_c   1.000
_cell.angle_alpha   90.00
_cell.angle_beta   90.00
_cell.angle_gamma   90.00
#
_symmetry.space_group_name_H-M   'P 1'
#
loop_
_entity.id
_entity.type
_entity.pdbx_description
1 polymer ?
#
loop_
_entity_poly.entity_id
_entity_poly.type
_entity_poly.pdbx_seq_one_letter_code
_entity_poly.pdbx_strand_id
1 'polypeptide(L)'
;MQTRKFWRENLPRVQFFNPSLPITVIRVEPEAGEAKQVPAVLKVEFKDGEVKKVDVKHKHSSEILKLFVKMTGATPAEEIVHTPQL
;
A
#
# COMPACT_ATOMS: atom_id res chain seq x y z
N MET A 1 14.42 -0.72 -3.25
CA MET A 1 14.00 -0.06 -1.99
C MET A 1 12.62 0.62 -2.08
N GLN A 2 12.02 0.75 -3.26
CA GLN A 2 10.91 1.65 -3.51
C GLN A 2 9.56 1.16 -2.95
N THR A 3 9.28 -0.15 -3.00
CA THR A 3 8.09 -0.78 -2.42
C THR A 3 8.05 -0.63 -0.89
N ARG A 4 9.23 -0.64 -0.24
CA ARG A 4 9.36 -0.43 1.20
C ARG A 4 8.92 0.95 1.65
N LYS A 5 9.12 1.95 0.80
CA LYS A 5 8.67 3.32 1.05
C LYS A 5 7.14 3.38 1.07
N PHE A 6 6.47 2.68 0.14
CA PHE A 6 5.01 2.62 0.08
C PHE A 6 4.39 2.10 1.37
N TRP A 7 4.78 0.92 1.85
CA TRP A 7 4.18 0.37 3.06
C TRP A 7 4.61 1.06 4.36
N ARG A 8 5.75 1.76 4.36
CA ARG A 8 6.22 2.50 5.55
C ARG A 8 5.59 3.89 5.66
N GLU A 9 5.32 4.56 4.55
CA GLU A 9 4.89 5.97 4.55
C GLU A 9 3.45 6.16 4.09
N ASN A 10 2.98 5.38 3.11
CA ASN A 10 1.64 5.55 2.55
C ASN A 10 0.58 4.72 3.28
N LEU A 11 0.84 3.43 3.55
CA LEU A 11 -0.15 2.57 4.21
C LEU A 11 -0.55 3.06 5.62
N PRO A 12 0.35 3.57 6.48
CA PRO A 12 -0.05 4.13 7.77
C PRO A 12 -0.98 5.35 7.64
N ARG A 13 -0.78 6.18 6.61
CA ARG A 13 -1.68 7.32 6.34
C ARG A 13 -3.05 6.84 5.88
N VAL A 14 -3.11 5.79 5.04
CA VAL A 14 -4.37 5.16 4.66
C VAL A 14 -5.10 4.63 5.90
N GLN A 15 -4.38 3.95 6.80
CA GLN A 15 -4.94 3.41 8.04
C GLN A 15 -5.40 4.52 9.01
N PHE A 16 -4.71 5.66 9.06
CA PHE A 16 -5.12 6.80 9.89
C PHE A 16 -6.55 7.26 9.57
N PHE A 17 -6.90 7.38 8.28
CA PHE A 17 -8.25 7.73 7.85
C PHE A 17 -9.22 6.53 7.84
N ASN A 18 -8.69 5.30 7.93
CA ASN A 18 -9.47 4.05 7.87
C ASN A 18 -9.02 3.10 9.00
N PRO A 19 -9.28 3.43 10.28
CA PRO A 19 -8.71 2.70 11.42
C PRO A 19 -9.17 1.24 11.50
N SER A 20 -10.34 0.93 10.93
CA SER A 20 -10.87 -0.44 10.86
C SER A 20 -10.33 -1.26 9.69
N LEU A 21 -9.55 -0.67 8.78
CA LEU A 21 -8.96 -1.38 7.65
C LEU A 21 -7.77 -2.24 8.13
N PRO A 22 -7.86 -3.58 8.09
CA PRO A 22 -6.72 -4.43 8.42
C PRO A 22 -5.66 -4.34 7.32
N ILE A 23 -4.40 -4.10 7.71
CA ILE A 23 -3.26 -4.08 6.80
C ILE A 23 -2.20 -5.05 7.32
N THR A 24 -1.74 -5.96 6.47
CA THR A 24 -0.68 -6.92 6.80
C THR A 24 0.46 -6.83 5.79
N VAL A 25 1.70 -6.83 6.28
CA VAL A 25 2.91 -6.86 5.44
C VAL A 25 3.66 -8.15 5.69
N ILE A 26 3.67 -9.03 4.70
CA ILE A 26 4.43 -10.29 4.74
C ILE A 26 5.78 -10.03 4.08
N ARG A 27 6.87 -10.34 4.80
CA ARG A 27 8.23 -10.24 4.30
C ARG A 27 8.76 -11.64 4.05
N VAL A 28 9.35 -11.85 2.89
CA VAL A 28 10.03 -13.08 2.52
C VAL A 28 11.49 -12.75 2.30
N GLU A 29 12.37 -13.42 3.04
CA GLU A 29 13.81 -13.31 2.86
C GLU A 29 14.25 -14.42 1.90
N PRO A 30 14.66 -14.08 0.66
CA PRO A 30 15.11 -15.08 -0.30
C PRO A 30 16.46 -15.68 0.13
N GLU A 31 16.63 -16.97 -0.18
CA GLU A 31 17.95 -17.58 -0.18
C GLU A 31 18.84 -17.01 -1.31
N ALA A 32 20.15 -17.27 -1.22
CA ALA A 32 21.12 -16.77 -2.19
C ALA A 32 20.76 -17.26 -3.61
N GLY A 33 20.48 -16.32 -4.52
CA GLY A 33 20.10 -16.60 -5.90
C GLY A 33 18.59 -16.60 -6.18
N GLU A 34 17.74 -16.61 -5.15
CA GLU A 34 16.29 -16.69 -5.30
C GLU A 34 15.57 -15.33 -5.28
N ALA A 35 16.31 -14.24 -5.05
CA ALA A 35 15.74 -12.89 -4.96
C ALA A 35 14.91 -12.49 -6.20
N LYS A 36 15.21 -13.06 -7.38
CA LYS A 36 14.43 -12.83 -8.60
C LYS A 36 13.06 -13.52 -8.57
N GLN A 37 12.90 -14.60 -7.82
CA GLN A 37 11.68 -15.41 -7.75
C GLN A 37 10.68 -14.87 -6.71
N VAL A 38 11.15 -14.09 -5.72
CA VAL A 38 10.27 -13.52 -4.70
C VAL A 38 9.27 -12.54 -5.33
N PRO A 39 7.95 -12.79 -5.18
CA PRO A 39 6.93 -11.89 -5.69
C PRO A 39 6.83 -10.63 -4.82
N ALA A 40 6.71 -9.48 -5.48
CA ALA A 40 6.34 -8.24 -4.82
C ALA A 40 4.91 -7.91 -5.26
N VAL A 41 3.92 -8.35 -4.49
CA VAL A 41 2.50 -8.27 -4.84
C VAL A 41 1.74 -7.46 -3.81
N LEU A 42 0.90 -6.54 -4.27
CA LEU A 42 -0.12 -5.90 -3.46
C LEU A 42 -1.44 -6.63 -3.70
N LYS A 43 -2.05 -7.12 -2.62
CA LYS A 43 -3.34 -7.81 -2.63
C LYS A 43 -4.34 -6.97 -1.83
N VAL A 44 -5.54 -6.79 -2.37
CA VAL A 44 -6.66 -6.13 -1.70
C VAL A 44 -7.86 -7.05 -1.76
N GLU A 45 -8.49 -7.26 -0.60
CA GLU A 45 -9.71 -8.05 -0.44
C GLU A 45 -10.86 -7.08 -0.14
N PHE A 46 -11.92 -7.16 -0.93
CA PHE A 46 -13.11 -6.33 -0.79
C PHE A 46 -14.18 -7.07 0.02
N LYS A 47 -15.15 -6.30 0.56
CA LYS A 47 -16.20 -6.85 1.43
C LYS A 47 -17.13 -7.85 0.72
N ASP A 48 -17.23 -7.75 -0.60
CA ASP A 48 -17.98 -8.67 -1.46
C ASP A 48 -17.21 -9.97 -1.77
N GLY A 49 -15.99 -10.12 -1.24
CA GLY A 49 -15.11 -11.25 -1.49
C GLY A 49 -14.26 -11.10 -2.76
N GLU A 50 -14.37 -9.99 -3.50
CA GLU A 50 -13.48 -9.74 -4.63
C GLU A 50 -12.03 -9.60 -4.14
N VAL A 51 -11.10 -10.23 -4.85
CA VAL A 51 -9.66 -10.15 -4.54
C VAL A 51 -8.93 -9.58 -5.75
N LYS A 52 -8.38 -8.38 -5.61
CA LYS A 52 -7.51 -7.78 -6.62
C LYS A 52 -6.05 -7.92 -6.23
N LYS A 53 -5.22 -8.28 -7.22
CA LYS A 53 -3.77 -8.42 -7.06
C LYS A 53 -3.06 -7.62 -8.12
N VAL A 54 -1.99 -6.93 -7.74
CA VAL A 54 -1.14 -6.21 -8.69
C VAL A 54 0.33 -6.44 -8.35
N ASP A 55 1.13 -6.73 -9.38
CA ASP A 55 2.57 -6.76 -9.27
C ASP A 55 3.09 -5.34 -9.01
N VAL A 56 3.83 -5.17 -7.93
CA VAL A 56 4.46 -3.90 -7.52
C VAL A 56 5.98 -3.99 -7.58
N LYS A 57 6.52 -5.01 -8.25
CA LYS A 57 7.95 -5.18 -8.45
C LYS A 57 8.45 -4.06 -9.34
N HIS A 58 9.59 -3.49 -8.96
CA HIS A 58 10.24 -2.37 -9.64
C HIS A 58 9.41 -1.06 -9.76
N LYS A 59 8.26 -0.95 -9.09
CA LYS A 59 7.43 0.27 -9.11
C LYS A 59 7.81 1.23 -7.99
N HIS A 60 7.71 2.53 -8.27
CA HIS A 60 7.90 3.57 -7.27
C HIS A 60 6.70 3.68 -6.32
N SER A 61 6.92 4.15 -5.09
CA SER A 61 5.85 4.27 -4.09
C SER A 61 4.65 5.09 -4.57
N SER A 62 4.90 6.16 -5.33
CA SER A 62 3.87 7.02 -5.92
C SER A 62 3.03 6.29 -6.98
N GLU A 63 3.66 5.44 -7.80
CA GLU A 63 2.96 4.61 -8.79
C GLU A 63 2.12 3.53 -8.09
N ILE A 64 2.68 2.90 -7.06
CA ILE A 64 1.95 1.90 -6.25
C ILE A 64 0.73 2.54 -5.59
N LEU A 65 0.86 3.76 -5.04
CA LEU A 65 -0.26 4.49 -4.46
C LEU A 65 -1.34 4.81 -5.50
N LYS A 66 -0.96 5.30 -6.69
CA LYS A 66 -1.91 5.56 -7.78
C LYS A 66 -2.65 4.29 -8.20
N LEU A 67 -1.94 3.17 -8.30
CA LEU A 67 -2.53 1.86 -8.60
C LEU A 67 -3.50 1.42 -7.51
N PHE A 68 -3.10 1.56 -6.23
CA PHE A 68 -3.95 1.23 -5.09
C PHE A 68 -5.25 2.05 -5.12
N VAL A 69 -5.16 3.37 -5.24
CA VAL A 69 -6.32 4.28 -5.31
C VAL A 69 -7.23 3.93 -6.48
N LYS A 70 -6.66 3.71 -7.68
CA LYS A 70 -7.43 3.32 -8.87
C LYS A 70 -8.13 1.97 -8.69
N MET A 71 -7.45 1.00 -8.06
CA MET A 71 -7.94 -0.35 -7.85
C MET A 71 -9.07 -0.41 -6.80
N THR A 72 -8.99 0.42 -5.77
CA THR A 72 -9.98 0.50 -4.69
C THR A 72 -11.12 1.47 -4.97
N GLY A 73 -10.95 2.38 -5.94
CA GLY A 73 -11.89 3.49 -6.16
C GLY A 73 -11.87 4.53 -5.04
N ALA A 74 -10.82 4.53 -4.20
CA ALA A 74 -10.69 5.47 -3.09
C ALA A 74 -10.52 6.92 -3.58
N THR A 75 -10.88 7.86 -2.73
CA THR A 75 -10.64 9.29 -2.95
C THR A 75 -9.49 9.78 -2.07
N PRO A 76 -8.75 10.82 -2.48
CA PRO A 76 -7.79 11.49 -1.59
C PRO A 76 -8.50 12.02 -0.35
N ALA A 77 -7.90 11.83 0.82
CA ALA A 77 -8.40 12.44 2.05
C ALA A 77 -8.19 13.96 2.02
N GLU A 78 -9.07 14.70 2.68
CA GLU A 78 -8.94 16.15 2.84
C GLU A 78 -7.67 16.47 3.65
N GLU A 79 -7.01 17.57 3.29
CA GLU A 79 -5.83 18.03 4.01
C GLU A 79 -6.25 18.62 5.36
N ILE A 80 -5.79 18.00 6.44
CA ILE A 80 -6.04 18.50 7.79
C ILE A 80 -5.09 19.68 8.02
N VAL A 81 -5.56 20.89 7.72
CA VAL A 81 -4.86 22.13 8.08
C VAL A 81 -4.97 22.28 9.59
N HIS A 82 -3.90 21.94 10.31
CA HIS A 82 -3.82 22.22 11.74
C HIS A 82 -3.56 23.71 11.90
N THR A 83 -4.63 24.51 11.94
CA THR A 83 -4.52 25.92 12.33
C THR A 83 -4.10 25.94 13.79
N PRO A 84 -2.92 26.49 14.15
CA PRO A 84 -2.57 26.68 15.54
C PRO A 84 -3.65 27.58 16.16
N GLN A 85 -4.31 27.12 17.22
CA GLN A 85 -5.10 28.01 18.05
C GLN A 85 -4.11 28.96 18.76
N LEU A 86 -4.34 30.26 18.59
CA LEU A 86 -3.53 31.37 19.07
C LEU A 86 -3.23 31.28 20.57
#